data_AF-A0A2D6P965-F1
#
_entry.id   AF-A0A2D6P965-F1
#
_cell.length_a   1.000
_cell.length_b   1.000
_cell.length_c   1.000
_cell.angle_alpha   90.00
_cell.angle_beta   90.00
_cell.angle_gamma   90.00
#
_symmetry.space_group_name_H-M   'P 1'
#
loop_
_entity.id
_entity.type
_entity.pdbx_description
1 polymer ?
#
loop_
_entity_poly.entity_id
_entity_poly.type
_entity_poly.pdbx_seq_one_letter_code
_entity_poly.pdbx_strand_id
1 'polypeptide(L)' 'MKRGKPITLEEIKELSDKWFPIFNEVHSRLPEGATVEETLQVMESLSKLAGAEIAAKERDDSKFFYYRGPEVA' A
#
# COMPACT_ATOMS: atom_id res chain seq x y z
N MET A 1 -5.49 5.04 -18.62
CA MET A 1 -6.48 6.11 -18.90
C MET A 1 -6.15 6.75 -20.24
N LYS A 2 -7.10 6.80 -21.18
CA LYS A 2 -6.93 7.58 -22.42
C LYS A 2 -6.93 9.05 -22.04
N ARG A 3 -5.80 9.75 -22.21
CA ARG A 3 -5.64 11.17 -21.88
C ARG A 3 -6.77 11.98 -22.56
N GLY A 4 -7.58 12.69 -21.77
CA GLY A 4 -8.57 13.66 -22.27
C GLY A 4 -10.05 13.25 -22.17
N LYS A 5 -10.40 12.06 -21.66
CA LYS A 5 -11.80 11.76 -21.33
C LYS A 5 -12.09 12.14 -19.87
N PRO A 6 -13.19 12.86 -19.58
CA PRO A 6 -13.69 13.00 -18.21
C PRO A 6 -13.95 11.62 -17.62
N ILE A 7 -13.60 11.46 -16.35
CA ILE A 7 -13.93 10.24 -15.59
C ILE A 7 -15.45 10.15 -15.44
N THR A 8 -16.04 8.97 -15.68
CA THR A 8 -17.48 8.77 -15.49
C THR A 8 -17.81 8.55 -14.02
N LEU A 9 -19.10 8.67 -13.67
CA LEU A 9 -19.56 8.38 -12.32
C LEU A 9 -19.34 6.90 -11.97
N GLU A 10 -19.51 5.98 -12.92
CA GLU A 10 -19.22 4.56 -12.71
C GLU A 10 -17.75 4.34 -12.39
N GLU A 11 -16.84 4.97 -13.13
CA GLU A 11 -15.39 4.86 -12.88
C GLU A 11 -15.01 5.42 -11.50
N ILE A 12 -15.64 6.52 -11.06
CA ILE A 12 -15.44 7.05 -9.70
C ILE A 12 -15.92 6.04 -8.64
N LYS A 13 -17.09 5.42 -8.84
CA LYS A 13 -17.62 4.42 -7.91
C LYS A 13 -16.71 3.21 -7.80
N GLU A 14 -16.24 2.68 -8.92
CA GLU A 14 -15.32 1.55 -8.93
C GLU A 14 -13.98 1.84 -8.23
N LEU A 15 -13.46 3.07 -8.37
CA LEU A 15 -12.27 3.50 -7.64
C LEU A 15 -12.55 3.68 -6.15
N SER A 16 -13.73 4.23 -5.83
CA SER A 16 -14.18 4.45 -4.44
C SER A 16 -14.32 3.13 -3.69
N ASP A 17 -14.92 2.11 -4.31
CA ASP A 17 -15.09 0.77 -3.73
C ASP A 17 -13.75 0.10 -3.41
N LYS A 18 -12.67 0.47 -4.11
CA LYS A 18 -11.32 -0.02 -3.84
C LYS A 18 -10.61 0.82 -2.77
N TRP A 19 -10.82 2.14 -2.80
CA TRP A 19 -10.07 3.08 -1.97
C TRP A 19 -10.64 3.21 -0.55
N PHE A 20 -11.96 3.34 -0.41
CA PHE A 20 -12.60 3.58 0.89
C PHE A 20 -12.41 2.46 1.91
N PRO A 21 -12.37 1.15 1.55
CA PRO A 21 -12.05 0.11 2.53
C PRO A 21 -10.69 0.34 3.20
N ILE A 22 -9.68 0.76 2.42
CA ILE A 22 -8.33 1.04 2.93
C ILE A 22 -8.34 2.29 3.81
N PHE A 23 -9.03 3.34 3.36
CA PHE A 23 -9.19 4.57 4.13
C PHE A 23 -9.90 4.31 5.47
N ASN A 24 -11.01 3.58 5.46
CA ASN A 24 -11.81 3.26 6.65
C ASN A 24 -11.02 2.41 7.64
N GLU A 25 -10.21 1.49 7.15
CA GLU A 25 -9.34 0.65 7.96
C GLU A 25 -8.27 1.47 8.70
N VAL A 26 -7.76 2.54 8.09
CA VAL A 26 -6.83 3.47 8.75
C VAL A 26 -7.59 4.42 9.68
N HIS A 27 -8.67 5.04 9.20
CA HIS A 27 -9.50 5.99 9.96
C HIS A 27 -10.04 5.38 11.25
N SER A 28 -10.52 4.15 11.20
CA SER A 28 -11.08 3.43 12.37
C SER A 28 -10.05 3.16 13.49
N ARG A 29 -8.75 3.27 13.21
CA ARG A 29 -7.68 3.14 14.20
C ARG A 29 -7.23 4.46 14.80
N LEU A 30 -7.68 5.58 14.25
CA LEU A 30 -7.34 6.90 14.75
C LEU A 30 -8.22 7.28 15.94
N PRO A 31 -7.76 8.22 16.78
CA PRO A 31 -8.59 8.76 17.86
C PRO A 31 -9.92 9.33 17.34
N GLU A 32 -10.93 9.28 18.20
CA GLU A 32 -12.23 9.86 17.90
C GLU A 32 -12.10 11.36 17.57
N GLY A 33 -12.75 11.80 16.49
CA GLY A 33 -12.63 13.16 15.98
C GLY A 33 -11.50 13.39 14.96
N ALA A 34 -10.71 12.36 14.63
CA ALA A 34 -9.69 12.45 13.58
C ALA A 34 -10.29 12.84 12.22
N THR A 35 -9.65 13.82 11.60
CA THR A 35 -10.06 14.41 10.32
C THR A 35 -9.61 13.55 9.14
N VAL A 36 -10.22 13.80 7.97
CA VAL A 36 -9.81 13.18 6.71
C VAL A 36 -8.35 13.51 6.39
N GLU A 37 -7.92 14.75 6.61
CA GLU A 37 -6.55 15.20 6.35
C GLU A 37 -5.53 14.44 7.21
N GLU A 38 -5.78 14.32 8.53
CA GLU A 38 -4.92 13.54 9.44
C GLU A 38 -4.84 12.07 9.00
N THR A 39 -5.94 11.51 8.51
CA THR A 39 -5.98 10.13 8.02
C THR A 39 -5.12 9.97 6.77
N LEU A 40 -5.20 10.91 5.82
CA LEU A 40 -4.37 10.90 4.62
C LEU A 40 -2.88 11.03 4.95
N GLN A 41 -2.52 11.85 5.94
CA GLN A 41 -1.14 11.97 6.43
C GLN A 41 -0.61 10.67 7.04
N VAL A 42 -1.45 9.99 7.82
CA VAL A 42 -1.11 8.66 8.37
C VAL A 42 -0.96 7.63 7.25
N MET A 43 -1.84 7.64 6.24
CA MET A 43 -1.72 6.76 5.07
C MET A 43 -0.43 7.00 4.27
N GLU A 44 0.03 8.25 4.13
CA GLU A 44 1.32 8.57 3.49
C GLU A 44 2.49 7.97 4.29
N SER A 45 2.44 8.10 5.61
CA SER A 45 3.45 7.54 6.51
C SER A 45 3.48 6.01 6.46
N LEU A 46 2.30 5.37 6.44
CA LEU A 46 2.16 3.92 6.27
C LEU A 46 2.69 3.45 4.92
N SER A 47 2.46 4.19 3.84
CA SER A 47 2.96 3.83 2.50
C SER A 47 4.49 3.82 2.45
N LYS A 48 5.14 4.78 3.13
CA LYS A 48 6.61 4.81 3.25
C LYS A 48 7.14 3.63 4.05
N LEU A 49 6.48 3.28 5.16
CA LEU A 49 6.83 2.11 5.97
C LEU A 49 6.62 0.80 5.21
N ALA A 50 5.49 0.65 4.51
CA ALA A 50 5.18 -0.53 3.72
C ALA A 50 6.23 -0.77 2.63
N GLY A 51 6.66 0.28 1.92
CA GLY A 51 7.74 0.16 0.93
C GLY A 51 9.05 -0.31 1.54
N ALA A 52 9.42 0.18 2.74
CA ALA A 52 10.61 -0.26 3.45
C ALA A 52 10.52 -1.72 3.93
N GLU A 53 9.37 -2.12 4.49
CA GLU A 53 9.10 -3.49 4.96
C GLU A 53 9.07 -4.51 3.82
N ILE A 54 8.43 -4.16 2.69
CA ILE A 54 8.42 -5.02 1.49
C ILE A 54 9.85 -5.17 0.96
N ALA A 55 10.60 -4.07 0.83
CA ALA A 55 11.99 -4.13 0.39
C ALA A 55 12.89 -4.91 1.36
N ALA A 56 12.61 -4.86 2.67
CA ALA A 56 13.33 -5.65 3.67
C ALA A 56 13.03 -7.15 3.54
N LYS A 57 11.75 -7.53 3.36
CA LYS A 57 11.34 -8.92 3.09
C LYS A 57 11.95 -9.46 1.80
N GLU A 58 11.92 -8.69 0.72
CA GLU A 58 12.56 -9.07 -0.55
C GLU A 58 14.09 -9.27 -0.40
N ARG A 59 14.75 -8.47 0.45
CA ARG A 59 16.18 -8.63 0.76
C ARG A 59 16.50 -9.87 1.59
N ASP A 60 15.64 -10.22 2.55
CA ASP A 60 15.83 -11.42 3.35
C ASP A 60 15.46 -12.70 2.56
N ASP A 61 14.46 -12.65 1.69
CA ASP A 61 14.16 -13.74 0.76
C ASP A 61 15.30 -13.95 -0.26
N SER A 62 15.95 -12.87 -0.70
CA SER A 62 17.13 -12.98 -1.58
C SER A 62 18.40 -13.45 -0.85
N LYS A 63 18.55 -13.24 0.46
CA LYS A 63 19.63 -13.88 1.25
C LYS A 63 19.51 -15.41 1.26
N PHE A 64 18.30 -15.96 1.26
CA PHE A 64 18.10 -17.42 1.19
C PHE A 64 18.49 -18.01 -0.16
N PHE A 65 18.39 -17.22 -1.25
CA PHE A 65 18.75 -17.70 -2.60
C PHE A 65 20.27 -17.84 -2.83
N TYR A 66 21.11 -17.22 -2.01
CA TYR A 66 22.57 -17.33 -2.12
C TYR A 66 23.19 -18.53 -1.38
N TYR A 67 22.41 -19.36 -0.68
CA TYR A 67 22.89 -20.65 -0.17
C TYR A 67 22.70 -21.76 -1.23
N ARG A 68 23.53 -21.74 -2.28
CA ARG A 68 23.79 -22.94 -3.08
C ARG A 68 24.74 -23.80 -2.24
N GLY A 69 24.17 -24.80 -1.53
CA GLY A 69 24.97 -25.80 -0.82
C GLY A 69 26.06 -26.38 -1.74
N PRO A 70 27.17 -26.88 -1.18
CA PRO A 70 28.34 -27.24 -1.96
C PRO A 70 27.92 -28.19 -3.10
N GLU A 71 28.23 -27.81 -4.34
CA GLU A 71 28.11 -28.71 -5.48
C GLU A 71 28.98 -29.93 -5.18
N VAL A 72 28.33 -31.05 -4.86
CA VAL A 72 29.00 -32.33 -4.73
C VAL A 72 29.46 -32.73 -6.13
N ALA A 73 30.78 -32.77 -6.28
CA ALA A 73 31.50 -33.14 -7.49
C ALA A 73 31.27 -34.61 -7.90
#